data_AF-A0A829NAA3-F1
#
_entry.id   AF-A0A829NAA3-F1
#
_cell.length_a   1.000
_cell.length_b   1.000
_cell.length_c   1.000
_cell.angle_alpha   90.00
_cell.angle_beta   90.00
_cell.angle_gamma   90.00
#
_symmetry.space_group_name_H-M   'P 1'
#
loop_
_entity.id
_entity.type
_entity.pdbx_description
1 polymer ?
#
loop_
_entity_poly.entity_id
_entity_poly.type
_entity_poly.pdbx_seq_one_letter_code
_entity_poly.pdbx_strand_id
1 'polypeptide(L)'
;MVVVKALIDHPVADWVSRKVYDWLSGRALSCAVNARNHLVRAQKIADISTTVSYFCATHATEEAVACFVASAKANGYRSWASKMNIRDHAQKVVVASYTQVIADHAEQIELAIAHSPAADDLLAKVRSGDKEVVYPLELRLFSFNEDGENPSPAAANDAFVSRFPDIRTMVEYVHKRANFRDTALYACDEGAPDLSREQLDIGLREHTFLTIGLIWSAIDVTYHKVPEPFVDQILGAISAVIDEVRPPRVCKHCGQ
;
A
#
# COMPACT_ATOMS: atom_id res chain seq x y z
N MET A 1 -2.50 9.01 22.71
CA MET A 1 -1.74 8.49 21.55
C MET A 1 -1.79 6.95 21.49
N VAL A 2 -2.93 6.39 21.06
CA VAL A 2 -3.23 4.94 21.17
C VAL A 2 -3.36 4.25 19.80
N VAL A 3 -3.58 4.99 18.71
CA VAL A 3 -4.00 4.44 17.41
C VAL A 3 -2.95 3.54 16.78
N VAL A 4 -1.73 4.01 16.50
CA VAL A 4 -0.70 3.18 15.86
C VAL A 4 -0.27 2.02 16.76
N LYS A 5 -0.11 2.27 18.06
CA LYS A 5 0.25 1.20 19.01
C LYS A 5 -0.81 0.11 19.05
N ALA A 6 -2.09 0.46 19.14
CA ALA A 6 -3.19 -0.51 19.12
C ALA A 6 -3.21 -1.30 17.80
N LEU A 7 -2.91 -0.67 16.67
CA LEU A 7 -2.84 -1.32 15.37
C LEU A 7 -1.62 -2.24 15.23
N ILE A 8 -0.44 -1.82 15.69
CA ILE A 8 0.79 -2.64 15.66
C ILE A 8 0.69 -3.81 16.65
N ASP A 9 0.08 -3.61 17.82
CA ASP A 9 -0.11 -4.65 18.83
C ASP A 9 -1.29 -5.58 18.50
N HIS A 10 -2.03 -5.31 17.42
CA HIS A 10 -3.15 -6.14 16.99
C HIS A 10 -2.66 -7.53 16.55
N PRO A 11 -3.37 -8.64 16.87
CA PRO A 11 -2.94 -10.00 16.52
C PRO A 11 -2.62 -10.22 15.04
N VAL A 12 -3.34 -9.54 14.14
CA VAL A 12 -3.06 -9.58 12.68
C VAL A 12 -1.71 -8.94 12.36
N ALA A 13 -1.41 -7.77 12.93
CA ALA A 13 -0.16 -7.06 12.71
C ALA A 13 1.03 -7.80 13.32
N ASP A 14 0.83 -8.43 14.48
CA ASP A 14 1.81 -9.34 15.09
C ASP A 14 2.10 -10.54 14.17
N TRP A 15 1.04 -11.21 13.67
CA TRP A 15 1.19 -12.31 12.74
C TRP A 15 1.99 -11.90 11.49
N VAL A 16 1.64 -10.77 10.86
CA VAL A 16 2.38 -10.25 9.69
C VAL A 16 3.84 -10.00 10.07
N SER A 17 4.10 -9.36 11.21
CA SER A 17 5.47 -9.06 11.67
C SER A 17 6.31 -10.32 11.89
N ARG A 18 5.71 -11.41 12.40
CA ARG A 18 6.40 -12.70 12.57
C ARG A 18 6.68 -13.35 11.22
N LYS A 19 5.67 -13.43 10.35
CA LYS A 19 5.73 -14.11 9.05
C LYS A 19 6.67 -13.45 8.04
N VAL A 20 7.00 -12.17 8.22
CA VAL A 20 8.05 -11.49 7.43
C VAL A 20 9.36 -12.29 7.41
N TYR A 21 9.80 -12.84 8.54
CA TYR A 21 11.08 -13.57 8.61
C TYR A 21 11.00 -15.00 8.07
N ASP A 22 9.80 -15.58 8.05
CA ASP A 22 9.57 -16.93 7.54
C ASP A 22 9.55 -16.96 6.01
N TRP A 23 8.99 -15.91 5.38
CA TRP A 23 8.66 -15.93 3.95
C TRP A 23 9.44 -14.93 3.10
N LEU A 24 9.84 -13.78 3.64
CA LEU A 24 10.53 -12.76 2.86
C LEU A 24 12.04 -12.90 2.94
N SER A 25 12.73 -12.53 1.87
CA SER A 25 14.20 -12.53 1.83
C SER A 25 14.75 -11.32 1.06
N GLY A 26 16.05 -11.08 1.19
CA GLY A 26 16.78 -10.05 0.47
C GLY A 26 16.16 -8.65 0.63
N ARG A 27 15.93 -7.96 -0.50
CA ARG A 27 15.40 -6.60 -0.50
C ARG A 27 13.99 -6.51 0.10
N ALA A 28 13.13 -7.49 -0.16
CA ALA A 28 11.77 -7.49 0.37
C ALA A 28 11.76 -7.49 1.90
N LEU A 29 12.53 -8.41 2.50
CA LEU A 29 12.71 -8.49 3.95
C LEU A 29 13.23 -7.18 4.55
N SER A 30 14.31 -6.62 3.99
CA SER A 30 14.89 -5.37 4.49
C SER A 30 13.90 -4.21 4.44
N CYS A 31 13.11 -4.11 3.35
CA CYS A 31 12.07 -3.10 3.21
C CYS A 31 10.92 -3.31 4.22
N ALA A 32 10.45 -4.53 4.43
CA ALA A 32 9.42 -4.83 5.43
C ALA A 32 9.86 -4.44 6.86
N VAL A 33 11.09 -4.80 7.24
CA VAL A 33 11.68 -4.44 8.54
C VAL A 33 11.80 -2.92 8.68
N ASN A 34 12.25 -2.23 7.63
CA ASN A 34 12.40 -0.78 7.67
C ASN A 34 11.03 -0.07 7.77
N ALA A 35 10.03 -0.54 7.01
CA ALA A 35 8.66 -0.05 7.08
C ALA A 35 8.11 -0.11 8.51
N ARG A 36 8.23 -1.26 9.18
CA ARG A 36 7.80 -1.42 10.58
C ARG A 36 8.55 -0.48 11.52
N ASN A 37 9.87 -0.36 11.37
CA ASN A 37 10.68 0.54 12.19
C ASN A 37 10.22 2.01 12.05
N HIS A 38 9.85 2.42 10.84
CA HIS A 38 9.33 3.76 10.59
C HIS A 38 7.94 4.00 11.18
N LEU A 39 7.03 3.01 11.16
CA LEU A 39 5.76 3.12 11.91
C LEU A 39 5.97 3.27 13.42
N VAL A 40 6.88 2.50 14.00
CA VAL A 40 7.21 2.60 15.43
C VAL A 40 7.81 3.97 15.75
N ARG A 41 8.64 4.52 14.86
CA ARG A 41 9.18 5.89 15.01
C ARG A 41 8.10 6.96 14.90
N ALA A 42 7.18 6.83 13.93
CA ALA A 42 6.04 7.74 13.78
C ALA A 42 5.26 7.82 15.09
N GLN A 43 4.88 6.67 15.65
CA GLN A 43 4.18 6.62 16.94
C GLN A 43 4.99 7.27 18.08
N LYS A 44 6.30 7.06 18.16
CA LYS A 44 7.13 7.62 19.24
C LYS A 44 7.27 9.14 19.17
N ILE A 45 7.17 9.74 17.99
CA ILE A 45 7.38 11.17 17.78
C ILE A 45 6.06 11.95 17.62
N ALA A 46 4.90 11.29 17.56
CA ALA A 46 3.63 11.94 17.26
C ALA A 46 3.20 13.02 18.27
N ASP A 47 3.58 12.89 19.54
CA ASP A 47 3.33 13.92 20.57
C ASP A 47 4.39 15.03 20.59
N ILE A 48 5.48 14.88 19.84
CA ILE A 48 6.60 15.84 19.77
C ILE A 48 6.52 16.68 18.48
N SER A 49 6.24 16.04 17.34
CA SER A 49 6.11 16.70 16.05
C SER A 49 5.13 15.94 15.17
N THR A 50 4.01 16.59 14.84
CA THR A 50 2.99 16.02 13.96
C THR A 50 3.56 15.81 12.55
N THR A 51 4.27 16.79 12.02
CA THR A 51 4.88 16.75 10.69
C THR A 51 5.93 15.64 10.55
N VAL A 52 6.87 15.52 11.50
CA VAL A 52 7.91 14.46 11.45
C VAL A 52 7.30 13.07 11.67
N SER A 53 6.26 12.98 12.50
CA SER A 53 5.51 11.73 12.69
C SER A 53 4.84 11.29 11.40
N TYR A 54 4.12 12.20 10.73
CA TYR A 54 3.47 11.91 9.46
C TYR A 54 4.49 11.51 8.39
N PHE A 55 5.62 12.23 8.28
CA PHE A 55 6.73 11.87 7.40
C PHE A 55 7.20 10.41 7.64
N CYS A 56 7.38 10.02 8.91
CA CYS A 56 7.78 8.65 9.25
C CYS A 56 6.72 7.62 8.81
N ALA A 57 5.44 7.93 8.97
CA ALA A 57 4.35 7.05 8.54
C ALA A 57 4.27 6.91 7.01
N THR A 58 4.40 8.02 6.28
CA THR A 58 4.47 7.99 4.81
C THR A 58 5.67 7.18 4.32
N HIS A 59 6.84 7.38 4.93
CA HIS A 59 8.03 6.61 4.57
C HIS A 59 7.89 5.11 4.90
N ALA A 60 7.16 4.75 5.96
CA ALA A 60 6.84 3.35 6.23
C ALA A 60 6.04 2.72 5.09
N THR A 61 5.02 3.42 4.59
CA THR A 61 4.22 2.95 3.44
C THR A 61 5.07 2.83 2.18
N GLU A 62 5.97 3.77 1.93
CA GLU A 62 6.89 3.70 0.80
C GLU A 62 7.82 2.47 0.82
N GLU A 63 8.33 2.12 1.99
CA GLU A 63 9.14 0.92 2.18
C GLU A 63 8.29 -0.35 2.03
N ALA A 64 7.04 -0.35 2.50
CA ALA A 64 6.12 -1.47 2.27
C ALA A 64 5.75 -1.64 0.79
N VAL A 65 5.59 -0.56 0.03
CA VAL A 65 5.46 -0.61 -1.43
C VAL A 65 6.71 -1.25 -2.06
N ALA A 66 7.90 -0.81 -1.65
CA ALA A 66 9.14 -1.38 -2.15
C ALA A 66 9.29 -2.88 -1.80
N CYS A 67 8.79 -3.30 -0.63
CA CYS A 67 8.69 -4.69 -0.21
C CYS A 67 7.79 -5.52 -1.14
N PHE A 68 6.56 -5.05 -1.37
CA PHE A 68 5.60 -5.70 -2.27
C PHE A 68 6.16 -5.84 -3.69
N VAL A 69 6.67 -4.76 -4.27
CA VAL A 69 7.22 -4.77 -5.64
C VAL A 69 8.46 -5.68 -5.73
N ALA A 70 9.31 -5.71 -4.72
CA ALA A 70 10.46 -6.61 -4.69
C ALA A 70 10.02 -8.09 -4.65
N SER A 71 9.00 -8.41 -3.86
CA SER A 71 8.42 -9.76 -3.76
C SER A 71 7.75 -10.18 -5.06
N ALA A 72 6.96 -9.30 -5.68
CA ALA A 72 6.34 -9.53 -6.99
C ALA A 72 7.38 -9.81 -8.09
N LYS A 73 8.50 -9.07 -8.12
CA LYS A 73 9.60 -9.29 -9.08
C LYS A 73 10.27 -10.65 -8.93
N ALA A 74 10.30 -11.19 -7.71
CA ALA A 74 10.93 -12.47 -7.40
C ALA A 74 10.00 -13.66 -7.68
N ASN A 75 8.68 -13.47 -7.59
CA ASN A 75 7.69 -14.54 -7.59
C ASN A 75 6.76 -14.47 -8.82
N GLY A 76 7.33 -14.38 -10.03
CA GLY A 76 6.57 -14.58 -11.27
C GLY A 76 5.99 -13.32 -11.94
N TYR A 77 5.94 -12.16 -11.26
CA TYR A 77 5.30 -10.94 -11.79
C TYR A 77 6.27 -9.92 -12.39
N ARG A 78 7.44 -10.38 -12.86
CA ARG A 78 8.52 -9.49 -13.30
C ARG A 78 8.11 -8.59 -14.48
N SER A 79 7.25 -9.07 -15.38
CA SER A 79 6.76 -8.35 -16.57
C SER A 79 6.10 -7.02 -16.24
N TRP A 80 5.27 -6.99 -15.19
CA TRP A 80 4.61 -5.78 -14.72
C TRP A 80 5.41 -5.05 -13.65
N ALA A 81 5.86 -5.76 -12.62
CA ALA A 81 6.53 -5.15 -11.47
C ALA A 81 7.82 -4.39 -11.85
N SER A 82 8.50 -4.79 -12.94
CA SER A 82 9.71 -4.10 -13.44
C SER A 82 9.44 -2.76 -14.12
N LYS A 83 8.19 -2.46 -14.49
CA LYS A 83 7.82 -1.16 -15.07
C LYS A 83 7.78 -0.05 -14.02
N MET A 84 7.75 -0.44 -12.75
CA MET A 84 7.75 0.47 -11.60
C MET A 84 9.17 0.83 -11.17
N ASN A 85 9.45 2.13 -11.14
CA ASN A 85 10.63 2.69 -10.52
C ASN A 85 10.34 3.00 -9.05
N ILE A 86 10.71 2.08 -8.14
CA ILE A 86 10.54 2.26 -6.69
C ILE A 86 11.44 3.34 -6.08
N ARG A 87 12.23 4.09 -6.88
CA ARG A 87 12.90 5.32 -6.42
C ARG A 87 12.07 6.58 -6.67
N ASP A 88 11.00 6.46 -7.45
CA ASP A 88 10.10 7.55 -7.78
C ASP A 88 8.93 7.56 -6.77
N HIS A 89 8.79 8.67 -6.04
CA HIS A 89 7.76 8.84 -5.02
C HIS A 89 6.34 8.80 -5.61
N ALA A 90 6.13 9.40 -6.79
CA ALA A 90 4.82 9.38 -7.44
C ALA A 90 4.39 7.95 -7.78
N GLN A 91 5.32 7.14 -8.30
CA GLN A 91 5.02 5.75 -8.62
C GLN A 91 4.72 4.91 -7.37
N LYS A 92 5.40 5.16 -6.25
CA LYS A 92 5.05 4.50 -4.97
C LYS A 92 3.66 4.92 -4.48
N VAL A 93 3.31 6.20 -4.63
CA VAL A 93 1.98 6.71 -4.28
C VAL A 93 0.90 6.04 -5.11
N VAL A 94 1.11 5.78 -6.40
CA VAL A 94 0.14 5.02 -7.21
C VAL A 94 -0.12 3.64 -6.59
N VAL A 95 0.92 2.88 -6.23
CA VAL A 95 0.76 1.56 -5.58
C VAL A 95 -0.04 1.68 -4.28
N ALA A 96 0.36 2.60 -3.40
CA ALA A 96 -0.33 2.81 -2.12
C ALA A 96 -1.79 3.23 -2.31
N SER A 97 -2.09 3.99 -3.35
CA SER A 97 -3.45 4.44 -3.67
C SER A 97 -4.32 3.27 -4.14
N TYR A 98 -3.78 2.31 -4.90
CA TYR A 98 -4.50 1.06 -5.22
C TYR A 98 -4.78 0.22 -3.98
N THR A 99 -3.83 0.11 -3.05
CA THR A 99 -4.08 -0.53 -1.75
C THR A 99 -5.21 0.17 -0.99
N GLN A 100 -5.29 1.50 -1.06
CA GLN A 100 -6.42 2.24 -0.48
C GLN A 100 -7.75 1.92 -1.19
N VAL A 101 -7.78 1.79 -2.52
CA VAL A 101 -8.98 1.36 -3.25
C VAL A 101 -9.49 0.02 -2.72
N ILE A 102 -8.59 -0.95 -2.60
CA ILE A 102 -8.93 -2.30 -2.11
C ILE A 102 -9.42 -2.23 -0.66
N ALA A 103 -8.76 -1.44 0.20
CA ALA A 103 -9.16 -1.26 1.60
C ALA A 103 -10.56 -0.63 1.72
N ASP A 104 -10.86 0.39 0.92
CA ASP A 104 -12.17 1.04 0.90
C ASP A 104 -13.27 0.05 0.47
N HIS A 105 -12.99 -0.81 -0.52
CA HIS A 105 -13.95 -1.85 -0.95
C HIS A 105 -14.13 -2.93 0.11
N ALA A 106 -13.04 -3.36 0.75
CA ALA A 106 -13.08 -4.29 1.87
C ALA A 106 -13.93 -3.76 3.04
N GLU A 107 -13.83 -2.47 3.35
CA GLU A 107 -14.66 -1.82 4.36
C GLU A 107 -16.14 -1.79 3.95
N GLN A 108 -16.46 -1.47 2.69
CA GLN A 108 -17.84 -1.45 2.19
C GLN A 108 -18.55 -2.80 2.29
N ILE A 109 -17.83 -3.91 2.13
CA ILE A 109 -18.38 -5.26 2.27
C ILE A 109 -18.27 -5.82 3.69
N GLU A 110 -17.89 -4.98 4.67
CA GLU A 110 -17.67 -5.35 6.07
C GLU A 110 -16.69 -6.54 6.22
N LEU A 111 -15.65 -6.61 5.38
CA LEU A 111 -14.62 -7.64 5.47
C LEU A 111 -13.88 -7.49 6.81
N ALA A 112 -14.02 -8.48 7.68
CA ALA A 112 -13.25 -8.57 8.91
C ALA A 112 -12.08 -9.54 8.74
N ILE A 113 -10.91 -9.17 9.28
CA ILE A 113 -9.71 -10.02 9.24
C ILE A 113 -9.35 -10.43 10.66
N ALA A 114 -9.13 -11.72 10.86
CA ALA A 114 -8.73 -12.27 12.16
C ALA A 114 -7.56 -13.24 12.01
N HIS A 115 -6.68 -13.25 13.02
CA HIS A 115 -5.68 -14.31 13.15
C HIS A 115 -6.31 -15.56 13.75
N SER A 116 -6.04 -16.73 13.16
CA SER A 116 -6.40 -18.06 13.66
C SER A 116 -5.19 -18.72 14.31
N PRO A 117 -5.10 -18.79 15.65
CA PRO A 117 -3.96 -19.41 16.33
C PRO A 117 -3.79 -20.90 16.03
N ALA A 118 -4.89 -21.59 15.72
CA ALA A 118 -4.87 -23.03 15.43
C ALA A 118 -4.21 -23.35 14.08
N ALA A 119 -4.42 -22.48 13.08
CA ALA A 119 -3.79 -22.59 11.76
C ALA A 119 -2.48 -21.79 11.66
N ASP A 120 -2.22 -20.89 12.61
CA ASP A 120 -1.22 -19.81 12.53
C ASP A 120 -1.32 -19.10 11.17
N ASP A 121 -2.54 -18.67 10.83
CA ASP A 121 -2.87 -18.04 9.55
C ASP A 121 -3.93 -16.93 9.72
N LEU A 122 -4.08 -16.08 8.71
CA LEU A 122 -5.10 -15.03 8.65
C LEU A 122 -6.36 -15.53 7.96
N LEU A 123 -7.52 -15.17 8.51
CA LEU A 123 -8.83 -15.51 7.99
C LEU A 123 -9.59 -14.23 7.61
N ALA A 124 -10.20 -14.26 6.45
CA ALA A 124 -11.21 -13.32 5.98
C ALA A 124 -12.60 -13.78 6.46
N LYS A 125 -13.37 -12.86 7.02
CA LYS A 125 -14.75 -13.06 7.44
C LYS A 125 -15.65 -12.09 6.68
N VAL A 126 -16.63 -12.63 5.97
CA VAL A 126 -17.59 -11.84 5.19
C VAL A 126 -19.00 -12.19 5.63
N ARG A 127 -19.84 -11.17 5.76
CA ARG A 127 -21.26 -11.36 6.03
C ARG A 127 -22.02 -11.59 4.72
N SER A 128 -22.64 -12.75 4.58
CA SER A 128 -23.51 -13.09 3.45
C SER A 128 -24.93 -13.34 3.95
N GLY A 129 -25.76 -12.30 3.95
CA GLY A 129 -27.07 -12.32 4.59
C GLY A 129 -26.96 -12.52 6.10
N ASP A 130 -27.62 -13.55 6.63
CA ASP A 130 -27.59 -13.88 8.07
C ASP A 130 -26.41 -14.79 8.48
N LYS A 131 -25.54 -15.17 7.53
CA LYS A 131 -24.43 -16.09 7.79
C LYS A 131 -23.08 -15.36 7.70
N GLU A 132 -22.22 -15.62 8.67
CA GLU A 132 -20.80 -15.31 8.58
C GLU A 132 -20.11 -16.45 7.83
N VAL A 133 -19.38 -16.12 6.76
CA VAL A 133 -18.57 -17.07 6.00
C VAL A 133 -17.10 -16.73 6.22
N VAL A 134 -16.28 -17.77 6.41
CA VAL A 134 -14.86 -17.64 6.77
C VAL A 134 -14.00 -18.31 5.70
N TYR A 135 -12.98 -17.60 5.24
CA TYR A 135 -12.02 -18.05 4.23
C TYR A 135 -10.59 -17.81 4.72
N PRO A 136 -9.59 -18.60 4.30
CA PRO A 136 -8.19 -18.17 4.36
C PRO A 136 -8.05 -16.82 3.64
N LEU A 137 -7.32 -15.88 4.25
CA LEU A 137 -7.09 -14.58 3.63
C LEU A 137 -6.02 -14.74 2.53
N GLU A 138 -6.44 -14.63 1.28
CA GLU A 138 -5.58 -14.74 0.10
C GLU A 138 -5.82 -13.57 -0.86
N LEU A 139 -4.81 -13.17 -1.65
CA LEU A 139 -4.95 -12.06 -2.60
C LEU A 139 -6.03 -12.30 -3.67
N ARG A 140 -6.34 -13.55 -4.00
CA ARG A 140 -7.42 -13.89 -4.95
C ARG A 140 -8.81 -13.46 -4.51
N LEU A 141 -9.02 -13.21 -3.22
CA LEU A 141 -10.31 -12.72 -2.71
C LEU A 141 -10.63 -11.30 -3.18
N PHE A 142 -9.67 -10.59 -3.78
CA PHE A 142 -9.79 -9.18 -4.15
C PHE A 142 -9.92 -8.94 -5.67
N SER A 143 -10.21 -9.97 -6.48
CA SER A 143 -10.34 -9.82 -7.94
C SER A 143 -11.28 -8.67 -8.34
N PHE A 144 -10.85 -7.84 -9.28
CA PHE A 144 -11.69 -6.81 -9.91
C PHE A 144 -12.55 -7.37 -11.05
N ASN A 145 -12.18 -8.52 -11.59
CA ASN A 145 -12.93 -9.19 -12.65
C ASN A 145 -13.93 -10.19 -12.04
N GLU A 146 -15.13 -10.26 -12.63
CA GLU A 146 -16.16 -11.26 -12.26
C GLU A 146 -15.63 -12.70 -12.38
N ASP A 147 -14.89 -12.97 -13.45
CA ASP A 147 -14.05 -14.16 -13.57
C ASP A 147 -12.72 -13.91 -12.84
N GLY A 148 -12.59 -14.49 -11.64
CA GLY A 148 -11.38 -14.36 -10.82
C GLY A 148 -10.11 -14.90 -11.48
N GLU A 149 -10.24 -15.76 -12.50
CA GLU A 149 -9.11 -16.28 -13.26
C GLU A 149 -8.63 -15.34 -14.37
N ASN A 150 -9.41 -14.31 -14.70
CA ASN A 150 -9.06 -13.34 -15.74
C ASN A 150 -7.97 -12.37 -15.23
N PRO A 151 -6.76 -12.34 -15.82
CA PRO A 151 -5.68 -11.46 -15.39
C PRO A 151 -5.78 -10.04 -15.96
N SER A 152 -6.85 -9.70 -16.70
CA SER A 152 -6.99 -8.40 -17.37
C SER A 152 -6.97 -7.23 -16.39
N PRO A 153 -6.11 -6.21 -16.60
CA PRO A 153 -6.02 -5.04 -15.72
C PRO A 153 -7.14 -4.00 -15.93
N ALA A 154 -8.02 -4.18 -16.91
CA ALA A 154 -8.99 -3.16 -17.32
C ALA A 154 -9.92 -2.74 -16.17
N ALA A 155 -10.58 -3.70 -15.51
CA ALA A 155 -11.49 -3.40 -14.41
C ALA A 155 -10.78 -2.74 -13.21
N ALA A 156 -9.56 -3.19 -12.89
CA ALA A 156 -8.74 -2.57 -11.85
C ALA A 156 -8.35 -1.13 -12.22
N ASN A 157 -8.04 -0.85 -13.49
CA ASN A 157 -7.76 0.51 -13.97
C ASN A 157 -9.00 1.39 -13.85
N ASP A 158 -10.14 0.91 -14.33
CA ASP A 158 -11.42 1.65 -14.29
C ASP A 158 -11.85 1.96 -12.85
N ALA A 159 -11.68 1.01 -11.92
CA ALA A 159 -11.97 1.20 -10.50
C ALA A 159 -11.09 2.30 -9.85
N PHE A 160 -9.86 2.48 -10.32
CA PHE A 160 -8.99 3.55 -9.86
C PHE A 160 -9.34 4.90 -10.49
N VAL A 161 -9.44 4.95 -11.82
CA VAL A 161 -9.65 6.19 -12.58
C VAL A 161 -11.01 6.80 -12.25
N SER A 162 -12.06 5.98 -12.05
CA SER A 162 -13.41 6.45 -11.70
C SER A 162 -13.52 7.20 -10.38
N ARG A 163 -12.49 7.16 -9.52
CA ARG A 163 -12.42 7.98 -8.29
C ARG A 163 -12.13 9.44 -8.56
N PHE A 164 -11.71 9.78 -9.78
CA PHE A 164 -11.30 11.11 -10.16
C PHE A 164 -12.24 11.67 -11.24
N PRO A 165 -12.58 12.97 -11.19
CA PRO A 165 -13.39 13.60 -12.24
C PRO A 165 -12.72 13.55 -13.61
N ASP A 166 -11.38 13.64 -13.64
CA ASP A 166 -10.55 13.59 -14.84
C ASP A 166 -9.12 13.13 -14.53
N ILE A 167 -8.36 12.78 -15.58
CA ILE A 167 -6.95 12.32 -15.48
C ILE A 167 -6.06 13.39 -14.82
N ARG A 168 -6.30 14.67 -15.10
CA ARG A 168 -5.50 15.75 -14.51
C ARG A 168 -5.64 15.77 -12.98
N THR A 169 -6.86 15.61 -12.47
CA THR A 169 -7.14 15.56 -11.04
C THR A 169 -6.48 14.35 -10.39
N MET A 170 -6.45 13.20 -11.08
CA MET A 170 -5.70 12.01 -10.64
C MET A 170 -4.20 12.30 -10.53
N VAL A 171 -3.60 12.91 -11.57
CA VAL A 171 -2.18 13.25 -11.61
C VAL A 171 -1.83 14.26 -10.51
N GLU A 172 -2.63 15.30 -10.32
CA GLU A 172 -2.48 16.29 -9.24
C GLU A 172 -2.54 15.63 -7.85
N TYR A 173 -3.50 14.72 -7.64
CA TYR A 173 -3.60 13.95 -6.40
C TYR A 173 -2.33 13.15 -6.11
N VAL A 174 -1.82 12.42 -7.10
CA VAL A 174 -0.61 11.59 -6.96
C VAL A 174 0.61 12.47 -6.65
N HIS A 175 0.82 13.55 -7.41
CA HIS A 175 1.97 14.44 -7.19
C HIS A 175 1.88 15.18 -5.85
N LYS A 176 0.69 15.62 -5.43
CA LYS A 176 0.51 16.26 -4.12
C LYS A 176 0.92 15.32 -2.99
N ARG A 177 0.51 14.05 -3.02
CA ARG A 177 0.90 13.06 -2.01
C ARG A 177 2.39 12.70 -2.10
N ALA A 178 2.94 12.61 -3.31
CA ALA A 178 4.36 12.31 -3.51
C ALA A 178 5.27 13.43 -2.96
N ASN A 179 4.87 14.69 -3.19
CA ASN A 179 5.62 15.87 -2.77
C ASN A 179 5.44 16.18 -1.28
N PHE A 180 4.42 15.61 -0.62
CA PHE A 180 4.18 15.86 0.81
C PHE A 180 5.42 15.57 1.67
N ARG A 181 6.18 14.54 1.31
CA ARG A 181 7.42 14.18 2.00
C ARG A 181 8.41 15.34 2.02
N ASP A 182 8.59 15.98 0.87
CA ASP A 182 9.56 17.05 0.70
C ASP A 182 9.04 18.34 1.36
N THR A 183 7.75 18.65 1.22
CA THR A 183 7.15 19.81 1.89
C THR A 183 7.12 19.66 3.42
N ALA A 184 7.00 18.44 3.95
CA ALA A 184 7.01 18.19 5.39
C ALA A 184 8.37 18.43 6.06
N LEU A 185 9.48 18.20 5.35
CA LEU A 185 10.82 18.32 5.92
C LEU A 185 11.58 19.58 5.48
N TYR A 186 11.24 20.12 4.31
CA TYR A 186 11.92 21.27 3.74
C TYR A 186 10.99 22.48 3.75
N ALA A 187 11.55 23.64 4.08
CA ALA A 187 10.84 24.90 3.95
C ALA A 187 10.54 25.14 2.46
N CYS A 188 9.27 25.37 2.14
CA CYS A 188 8.88 26.02 0.90
C CYS A 188 8.57 27.50 1.16
N ASP A 189 8.37 28.26 0.08
CA ASP A 189 8.00 29.68 0.18
C ASP A 189 6.70 29.92 0.96
N GLU A 190 5.86 28.88 1.08
CA GLU A 190 4.60 28.87 1.83
C GLU A 190 4.77 28.48 3.32
N GLY A 191 5.99 28.14 3.75
CA GLY A 191 6.32 27.71 5.12
C GLY A 191 6.43 26.19 5.29
N ALA A 192 6.30 25.71 6.53
CA ALA A 192 6.21 24.28 6.82
C ALA A 192 4.73 23.90 7.01
N PRO A 193 4.28 22.73 6.51
CA PRO A 193 2.90 22.30 6.70
C PRO A 193 2.61 22.09 8.19
N ASP A 194 1.60 22.82 8.67
CA ASP A 194 1.08 22.67 10.03
C ASP A 194 -0.01 21.58 10.05
N LEU A 195 0.42 20.36 10.34
CA LEU A 195 -0.47 19.20 10.47
C LEU A 195 -1.16 19.25 11.83
N SER A 196 -2.48 19.41 11.81
CA SER A 196 -3.28 19.30 13.03
C SER A 196 -3.16 17.91 13.65
N ARG A 197 -3.44 17.81 14.95
CA ARG A 197 -3.41 16.52 15.63
C ARG A 197 -4.41 15.51 15.04
N GLU A 198 -5.59 16.00 14.66
CA GLU A 198 -6.62 15.19 14.02
C GLU A 198 -6.16 14.64 12.67
N GLN A 199 -5.57 15.51 11.82
CA GLN A 199 -5.02 15.10 10.53
C GLN A 199 -3.89 14.08 10.70
N LEU A 200 -3.05 14.25 11.73
CA LEU A 200 -2.02 13.28 12.07
C LEU A 200 -2.64 11.92 12.45
N ASP A 201 -3.61 11.89 13.35
CA ASP A 201 -4.19 10.63 13.82
C ASP A 201 -4.90 9.87 12.67
N ILE A 202 -5.56 10.59 11.75
CA ILE A 202 -6.10 10.02 10.51
C ILE A 202 -4.99 9.44 9.64
N GLY A 203 -3.94 10.23 9.35
CA GLY A 203 -2.83 9.80 8.52
C GLY A 203 -2.05 8.62 9.10
N LEU A 204 -1.84 8.61 10.41
CA LEU A 204 -1.20 7.51 11.12
C LEU A 204 -2.00 6.22 11.00
N ARG A 205 -3.33 6.29 11.12
CA ARG A 205 -4.22 5.14 10.92
C ARG A 205 -4.14 4.62 9.49
N GLU A 206 -4.33 5.51 8.51
CA GLU A 206 -4.28 5.20 7.08
C GLU A 206 -2.95 4.51 6.71
N HIS A 207 -1.83 5.18 6.99
CA HIS A 207 -0.50 4.66 6.66
C HIS A 207 -0.17 3.36 7.39
N THR A 208 -0.65 3.17 8.62
CA THR A 208 -0.44 1.91 9.34
C THR A 208 -1.15 0.74 8.64
N PHE A 209 -2.42 0.92 8.24
CA PHE A 209 -3.15 -0.11 7.50
C PHE A 209 -2.54 -0.40 6.15
N LEU A 210 -2.21 0.63 5.37
CA LEU A 210 -1.56 0.46 4.07
C LEU A 210 -0.23 -0.30 4.20
N THR A 211 0.58 0.06 5.20
CA THR A 211 1.88 -0.56 5.44
C THR A 211 1.73 -2.03 5.81
N ILE A 212 0.83 -2.37 6.74
CA ILE A 212 0.61 -3.77 7.16
C ILE A 212 0.02 -4.57 6.00
N GLY A 213 -0.97 -4.03 5.29
CA GLY A 213 -1.59 -4.67 4.13
C GLY A 213 -0.58 -4.98 3.02
N LEU A 214 0.26 -4.01 2.65
CA LEU A 214 1.31 -4.20 1.63
C LEU A 214 2.37 -5.24 2.04
N ILE A 215 2.77 -5.27 3.31
CA ILE A 215 3.70 -6.31 3.81
C ILE A 215 3.03 -7.68 3.79
N TRP A 216 1.76 -7.76 4.21
CA TRP A 216 0.98 -9.00 4.10
C TRP A 216 0.87 -9.46 2.64
N SER A 217 0.54 -8.58 1.70
CA SER A 217 0.48 -8.92 0.27
C SER A 217 1.83 -9.39 -0.27
N ALA A 218 2.94 -8.85 0.23
CA ALA A 218 4.27 -9.33 -0.12
C ALA A 218 4.53 -10.77 0.36
N ILE A 219 4.04 -11.12 1.55
CA ILE A 219 4.09 -12.48 2.10
C ILE A 219 3.22 -13.41 1.24
N ASP A 220 1.97 -13.02 0.96
CA ASP A 220 1.02 -13.84 0.18
C ASP A 220 1.55 -14.12 -1.24
N VAL A 221 2.07 -13.10 -1.93
CA VAL A 221 2.75 -13.24 -3.24
C VAL A 221 3.94 -14.21 -3.19
N THR A 222 4.62 -14.32 -2.06
CA THR A 222 5.78 -15.21 -1.90
C THR A 222 5.37 -16.62 -1.49
N TYR A 223 4.26 -16.74 -0.77
CA TYR A 223 3.72 -18.00 -0.29
C TYR A 223 3.13 -18.85 -1.44
N HIS A 224 2.39 -18.22 -2.37
CA HIS A 224 1.75 -18.92 -3.48
C HIS A 224 2.74 -19.26 -4.61
N LYS A 225 2.75 -20.52 -5.04
CA LYS A 225 3.65 -21.02 -6.10
C LYS A 225 3.19 -20.67 -7.51
N VAL A 226 1.90 -20.41 -7.67
CA VAL A 226 1.28 -20.07 -8.95
C VAL A 226 0.95 -18.58 -8.91
N PRO A 227 1.26 -17.81 -9.97
CA PRO A 227 0.83 -16.43 -10.05
C PRO A 227 -0.70 -16.32 -9.96
N GLU A 228 -1.16 -15.64 -8.92
CA GLU A 228 -2.55 -15.19 -8.75
C GLU A 228 -2.91 -14.11 -9.78
N PRO A 229 -4.01 -14.29 -10.55
CA PRO A 229 -4.47 -13.33 -11.57
C PRO A 229 -4.70 -11.92 -11.04
N PHE A 230 -5.20 -11.78 -9.81
CA PHE A 230 -5.41 -10.49 -9.15
C PHE A 230 -4.14 -9.61 -9.13
N VAL A 231 -2.97 -10.22 -8.91
CA VAL A 231 -1.71 -9.48 -8.84
C VAL A 231 -1.32 -8.94 -10.22
N ASP A 232 -1.59 -9.67 -11.30
CA ASP A 232 -1.44 -9.17 -12.67
C ASP A 232 -2.44 -8.05 -12.99
N GLN A 233 -3.70 -8.18 -12.55
CA GLN A 233 -4.71 -7.12 -12.70
C GLN A 233 -4.21 -5.80 -12.08
N ILE A 234 -3.75 -5.86 -10.83
CA ILE A 234 -3.29 -4.68 -10.09
C ILE A 234 -1.98 -4.12 -10.65
N LEU A 235 -0.96 -4.94 -10.89
CA LEU A 235 0.32 -4.44 -11.38
C LEU A 235 0.20 -3.92 -12.83
N GLY A 236 -0.66 -4.53 -13.64
CA GLY A 236 -0.99 -4.04 -14.98
C GLY A 236 -1.70 -2.69 -14.93
N ALA A 237 -2.69 -2.53 -14.05
CA ALA A 237 -3.42 -1.27 -13.89
C ALA A 237 -2.52 -0.15 -13.34
N ILE A 238 -1.69 -0.45 -12.34
CA ILE A 238 -0.69 0.50 -11.83
C ILE A 238 0.28 0.91 -12.94
N SER A 239 0.73 -0.03 -13.78
CA SER A 239 1.61 0.31 -14.91
C SER A 239 0.98 1.31 -15.86
N ALA A 240 -0.34 1.24 -16.10
CA ALA A 240 -1.03 2.19 -16.96
C ALA A 240 -1.06 3.59 -16.33
N VAL A 241 -1.41 3.67 -15.04
CA VAL A 241 -1.44 4.96 -14.31
C VAL A 241 -0.04 5.58 -14.18
N ILE A 242 1.01 4.76 -14.01
CA ILE A 242 2.40 5.23 -13.95
C ILE A 242 2.80 5.99 -15.22
N ASP A 243 2.31 5.57 -16.39
CA ASP A 243 2.63 6.26 -17.64
C ASP A 243 1.98 7.66 -17.72
N GLU A 244 0.85 7.88 -17.03
CA GLU A 244 0.17 9.18 -16.93
C GLU A 244 0.81 10.13 -15.92
N VAL A 245 1.34 9.61 -14.79
CA VAL A 245 1.92 10.44 -13.71
C VAL A 245 3.41 10.69 -13.86
N ARG A 246 4.04 10.15 -14.91
CA ARG A 246 5.45 10.44 -15.18
C ARG A 246 5.58 11.92 -15.53
N PRO A 247 6.53 12.65 -14.92
CA PRO A 247 6.83 13.98 -15.41
C PRO A 247 7.22 13.88 -16.90
N PRO A 248 6.81 14.85 -17.73
CA PRO A 248 7.17 14.85 -19.13
C PRO A 248 8.68 14.71 -19.26
N ARG A 249 9.14 13.89 -20.22
CA ARG A 249 10.57 13.72 -20.47
C ARG A 249 11.13 15.02 -21.04
N VAL A 250 11.53 15.92 -20.16
CA VAL A 250 12.22 17.13 -20.56
C VAL A 250 13.63 16.72 -20.98
N CYS A 251 13.97 16.94 -22.25
CA CYS A 251 15.30 16.71 -22.76
C CYS A 251 16.29 17.57 -21.96
N LYS A 252 17.27 16.94 -21.31
CA LYS A 252 18.30 17.64 -20.51
C LYS A 252 19.12 18.66 -21.32
N HIS A 253 19.11 18.57 -22.65
CA HIS A 253 19.84 19.46 -23.54
C HIS A 253 19.03 20.66 -24.04
N CYS A 254 17.72 20.54 -24.23
CA CYS A 254 16.92 21.63 -24.80
C CYS A 254 15.74 22.08 -23.92
N GLY A 255 15.48 21.44 -22.78
CA GLY A 255 14.42 21.86 -21.88
C GLY A 255 13.00 21.65 -22.44
N GLN A 256 12.87 20.90 -23.55
CA GLN A 256 11.61 20.52 -24.19
C GLN A 256 11.32 19.04 -23.99
#